data_AF-A0A0F9SNX4-F1
#
_entry.id   AF-A0A0F9SNX4-F1
#
_cell.length_a   1.000
_cell.length_b   1.000
_cell.length_c   1.000
_cell.angle_alpha   90.00
_cell.angle_beta   90.00
_cell.angle_gamma   90.00
#
_symmetry.space_group_name_H-M   'P 1'
#
loop_
_entity.id
_entity.type
_entity.pdbx_description
1 polymer ?
#
loop_
_entity_poly.entity_id
_entity_poly.type
_entity_poly.pdbx_seq_one_letter_code
_entity_poly.pdbx_strand_id
1 'polypeptide(L)'
;MPRDLRDMLDNIESSQNIESTLTAKVDKLTTLIGRQKRIISEQEGIIEEQKGKISKMSDIPADILELKELIGTQRQLLNERELDLQYAKGEVAQSQRELELVKKQLVPTQKKIEEAYETMGNLRTDLAEKSSELMLKNEAVKNLNNKIQELQAFTDKFKEEQVKLITQLESKRRIESQELKAKVGELDAAILDSKLASTEKDSEVKDMAVRFENMKSKFEELIGKVGELNDKNRAANEEVSQLNEKLSRIEEEHQKELDQANSKVVEIKQFQKDNIHKIQYFTKLKPLMEREPLFKAFLIIDEVGGISIDDLRNALGSPTVLVRKFVHQLEAIGLVETNDAGKIIVIELETE
;
A
#
# COMPACT_ATOMS: atom_id res chain seq x y z
N MET A 1 -126.17 -143.55 -155.30
CA MET A 1 -127.10 -143.80 -154.16
C MET A 1 -126.89 -142.69 -153.13
N PRO A 2 -127.94 -142.25 -152.42
CA PRO A 2 -128.14 -140.83 -152.05
C PRO A 2 -127.15 -140.34 -151.00
N ARG A 3 -126.67 -139.10 -151.19
CA ARG A 3 -125.62 -138.43 -150.40
C ARG A 3 -126.13 -137.78 -149.09
N ASP A 4 -127.42 -137.83 -148.80
CA ASP A 4 -128.03 -137.03 -147.73
C ASP A 4 -128.09 -137.71 -146.33
N LEU A 5 -127.72 -138.99 -146.20
CA LEU A 5 -127.71 -139.69 -144.90
C LEU A 5 -126.34 -139.77 -144.21
N ARG A 6 -125.25 -139.42 -144.91
CA ARG A 6 -123.89 -139.43 -144.34
C ARG A 6 -123.60 -138.16 -143.53
N ASP A 7 -124.11 -137.01 -143.98
CA ASP A 7 -123.92 -135.72 -143.30
C ASP A 7 -124.79 -135.55 -142.03
N MET A 8 -125.82 -136.39 -141.84
CA MET A 8 -126.60 -136.38 -140.59
C MET A 8 -125.96 -137.19 -139.46
N LEU A 9 -125.14 -138.20 -139.78
CA LEU A 9 -124.46 -139.02 -138.77
C LEU A 9 -123.23 -138.32 -138.18
N ASP A 10 -122.44 -137.61 -139.00
CA ASP A 10 -121.30 -136.83 -138.53
C ASP A 10 -121.72 -135.62 -137.64
N ASN A 11 -122.92 -135.07 -137.85
CA ASN A 11 -123.48 -134.01 -137.00
C ASN A 11 -123.95 -134.52 -135.62
N ILE A 12 -124.31 -135.81 -135.50
CA ILE A 12 -124.71 -136.40 -134.20
C ILE A 12 -123.46 -136.68 -133.35
N GLU A 13 -122.37 -137.15 -133.96
CA GLU A 13 -121.11 -137.44 -133.26
C GLU A 13 -120.38 -136.16 -132.79
N SER A 14 -120.51 -135.05 -133.54
CA SER A 14 -120.01 -133.74 -133.08
C SER A 14 -120.84 -133.14 -131.95
N SER A 15 -122.17 -133.35 -131.97
CA SER A 15 -123.07 -132.82 -130.93
C SER A 15 -122.85 -133.49 -129.58
N GLN A 16 -122.63 -134.81 -129.55
CA GLN A 16 -122.34 -135.55 -128.30
C GLN A 16 -120.99 -135.15 -127.66
N ASN A 17 -119.95 -134.88 -128.46
CA ASN A 17 -118.68 -134.40 -127.94
C ASN A 17 -118.79 -132.97 -127.36
N ILE A 18 -119.62 -132.11 -127.96
CA ILE A 18 -119.88 -130.76 -127.44
C ILE A 18 -120.67 -130.83 -126.12
N GLU A 19 -121.64 -131.73 -126.01
CA GLU A 19 -122.46 -131.87 -124.81
C GLU A 19 -121.65 -132.38 -123.61
N SER A 20 -120.72 -133.33 -123.82
CA SER A 20 -119.81 -133.83 -122.78
C SER A 20 -118.80 -132.77 -122.30
N THR A 21 -118.29 -131.95 -123.22
CA THR A 21 -117.39 -130.83 -122.87
C THR A 21 -118.14 -129.70 -122.16
N LEU A 22 -119.42 -129.52 -122.45
CA LEU A 22 -120.28 -128.57 -121.75
C LEU A 22 -120.59 -129.03 -120.32
N THR A 23 -120.93 -130.30 -120.11
CA THR A 23 -121.18 -130.86 -118.77
C THR A 23 -119.93 -130.77 -117.91
N ALA A 24 -118.75 -131.09 -118.45
CA ALA A 24 -117.48 -130.93 -117.73
C ALA A 24 -117.18 -129.46 -117.34
N LYS A 25 -117.59 -128.48 -118.17
CA LYS A 25 -117.48 -127.05 -117.83
C LYS A 25 -118.48 -126.66 -116.73
N VAL A 26 -119.70 -127.18 -116.77
CA VAL A 26 -120.72 -126.94 -115.75
C VAL A 26 -120.28 -127.47 -114.38
N ASP A 27 -119.69 -128.67 -114.31
CA ASP A 27 -119.16 -129.22 -113.06
C ASP A 27 -117.99 -128.40 -112.50
N LYS A 28 -117.10 -127.91 -113.37
CA LYS A 28 -116.01 -126.99 -112.99
C LYS A 28 -116.53 -125.65 -112.46
N LEU A 29 -117.57 -125.09 -113.08
CA LEU A 29 -118.17 -123.85 -112.59
C LEU A 29 -118.89 -124.05 -111.26
N THR A 30 -119.56 -125.18 -111.07
CA THR A 30 -120.26 -125.50 -109.82
C THR A 30 -119.28 -125.67 -108.67
N THR A 31 -118.15 -126.34 -108.90
CA THR A 31 -117.07 -126.44 -107.91
C THR A 31 -116.40 -125.09 -107.61
N LEU A 32 -116.22 -124.23 -108.61
CA LEU A 32 -115.71 -122.86 -108.41
C LEU A 32 -116.68 -121.97 -107.61
N ILE A 33 -117.99 -122.05 -107.89
CA ILE A 33 -119.04 -121.34 -107.14
C ILE A 33 -119.06 -121.83 -105.69
N GLY A 34 -118.92 -123.14 -105.45
CA GLY A 34 -118.81 -123.72 -104.11
C GLY A 34 -117.59 -123.19 -103.34
N ARG A 35 -116.44 -123.03 -104.01
CA ARG A 35 -115.25 -122.39 -103.43
C ARG A 35 -115.48 -120.91 -103.13
N GLN A 36 -116.06 -120.15 -104.06
CA GLN A 36 -116.35 -118.73 -103.84
C GLN A 36 -117.28 -118.51 -102.66
N LYS A 37 -118.33 -119.33 -102.50
CA LYS A 37 -119.22 -119.25 -101.32
C LYS A 37 -118.48 -119.46 -99.99
N ARG A 38 -117.51 -120.39 -99.95
CA ARG A 38 -116.68 -120.57 -98.74
C ARG A 38 -115.80 -119.36 -98.46
N ILE A 39 -115.15 -118.81 -99.49
CA ILE A 39 -114.29 -117.62 -99.35
C ILE A 39 -115.11 -116.42 -98.88
N ILE A 40 -116.32 -116.21 -99.41
CA ILE A 40 -117.20 -115.13 -98.97
C ILE A 40 -117.57 -115.29 -97.49
N SER A 41 -117.92 -116.50 -97.06
CA SER A 41 -118.25 -116.75 -95.65
C SER A 41 -117.05 -116.55 -94.71
N GLU A 42 -115.83 -116.93 -95.13
CA GLU A 42 -114.61 -116.62 -94.39
C GLU A 42 -114.35 -115.10 -94.32
N GLN A 43 -114.55 -114.38 -95.43
CA GLN A 43 -114.39 -112.92 -95.47
C GLN A 43 -115.43 -112.20 -94.59
N GLU A 44 -116.68 -112.66 -94.58
CA GLU A 44 -117.71 -112.15 -93.67
C GLU A 44 -117.32 -112.36 -92.20
N GLY A 45 -116.76 -113.53 -91.86
CA GLY A 45 -116.22 -113.80 -90.54
C GLY A 45 -115.07 -112.86 -90.15
N ILE A 46 -114.12 -112.62 -91.07
CA ILE A 46 -112.99 -111.70 -90.86
C ILE A 46 -113.49 -110.26 -90.67
N ILE A 47 -114.47 -109.83 -91.45
CA ILE A 47 -115.03 -108.47 -91.35
C ILE A 47 -115.70 -108.26 -89.99
N GLU A 48 -116.47 -109.21 -89.49
CA GLU A 48 -117.07 -109.04 -88.15
C GLU A 48 -116.04 -109.10 -87.03
N GLU A 49 -115.00 -109.94 -87.16
CA GLU A 49 -113.91 -109.94 -86.20
C GLU A 49 -113.17 -108.59 -86.19
N GLN A 50 -112.97 -107.97 -87.36
CA GLN A 50 -112.36 -106.65 -87.49
C GLN A 50 -113.25 -105.53 -86.95
N LYS A 51 -114.57 -105.56 -87.20
CA LYS A 51 -115.52 -104.61 -86.60
C LYS A 51 -115.49 -104.68 -85.07
N GLY A 52 -115.45 -105.90 -84.52
CA GLY A 52 -115.29 -106.11 -83.08
C GLY A 52 -113.99 -105.53 -82.53
N LYS A 53 -112.87 -105.64 -83.28
CA LYS A 53 -111.58 -105.03 -82.90
C LYS A 53 -111.63 -103.50 -82.96
N ILE A 54 -112.20 -102.93 -84.01
CA ILE A 54 -112.30 -101.46 -84.18
C ILE A 54 -113.18 -100.85 -83.09
N SER A 55 -114.29 -101.49 -82.72
CA SER A 55 -115.14 -101.03 -81.62
C SER A 55 -114.41 -100.98 -80.27
N LYS A 56 -113.41 -101.85 -80.06
CA LYS A 56 -112.55 -101.84 -78.86
C LYS A 56 -111.41 -100.81 -78.94
N MET A 57 -111.14 -100.25 -80.12
CA MET A 57 -110.16 -99.17 -80.33
C MET A 57 -110.78 -97.76 -80.27
N SER A 58 -112.08 -97.63 -79.97
CA SER A 58 -112.75 -96.33 -79.86
C SER A 58 -112.28 -95.50 -78.67
N ASP A 59 -111.59 -96.12 -77.70
CA ASP A 59 -111.01 -95.45 -76.55
C ASP A 59 -109.52 -95.14 -76.81
N ILE A 60 -109.13 -93.89 -76.57
CA ILE A 60 -107.72 -93.47 -76.62
C ILE A 60 -106.94 -94.31 -75.59
N PRO A 61 -105.82 -94.95 -75.97
CA PRO A 61 -105.03 -95.76 -75.04
C PRO A 61 -104.66 -94.98 -73.77
N ALA A 62 -104.78 -95.63 -72.61
CA ALA A 62 -104.44 -95.05 -71.31
C ALA A 62 -103.02 -94.46 -71.29
N ASP A 63 -102.05 -95.14 -71.92
CA ASP A 63 -100.66 -94.70 -72.04
C ASP A 63 -100.52 -93.30 -72.68
N ILE A 64 -101.39 -92.95 -73.65
CA ILE A 64 -101.37 -91.64 -74.31
C ILE A 64 -101.94 -90.55 -73.38
N LEU A 65 -102.94 -90.89 -72.56
CA LEU A 65 -103.48 -89.98 -71.55
C LEU A 65 -102.45 -89.74 -70.43
N GLU A 66 -101.80 -90.79 -69.95
CA GLU A 66 -100.71 -90.68 -68.97
C GLU A 66 -99.54 -89.84 -69.50
N LEU A 67 -99.12 -90.04 -70.76
CA LEU A 67 -98.10 -89.21 -71.40
C LEU A 67 -98.53 -87.74 -71.50
N LYS A 68 -99.80 -87.46 -71.79
CA LYS A 68 -100.32 -86.10 -71.86
C LYS A 68 -100.28 -85.43 -70.48
N GLU A 69 -100.64 -86.15 -69.41
CA GLU A 69 -100.53 -85.65 -68.04
C GLU A 69 -99.07 -85.43 -67.64
N LEU A 70 -98.17 -86.36 -67.96
CA LEU A 70 -96.73 -86.22 -67.75
C LEU A 70 -96.14 -85.02 -68.51
N ILE A 71 -96.54 -84.79 -69.77
CA ILE A 71 -96.10 -83.61 -70.53
C ILE A 71 -96.67 -82.33 -69.93
N GLY A 72 -97.93 -82.35 -69.46
CA GLY A 72 -98.55 -81.22 -68.77
C GLY A 72 -97.81 -80.84 -67.50
N THR A 73 -97.51 -81.81 -66.64
CA THR A 73 -96.74 -81.62 -65.40
C THR A 73 -95.31 -81.17 -65.69
N GLN A 74 -94.64 -81.75 -66.68
CA GLN A 74 -93.30 -81.31 -67.10
C GLN A 74 -93.29 -79.87 -67.60
N ARG A 75 -94.30 -79.44 -68.38
CA ARG A 75 -94.43 -78.04 -68.82
C ARG A 75 -94.65 -77.09 -67.65
N GLN A 76 -95.48 -77.47 -66.68
CA GLN A 76 -95.68 -76.67 -65.48
C GLN A 76 -94.37 -76.53 -64.69
N LEU A 77 -93.68 -77.64 -64.44
CA LEU A 77 -92.38 -77.62 -63.77
C LEU A 77 -91.35 -76.78 -64.54
N LEU A 78 -91.34 -76.85 -65.87
CA LEU A 78 -90.44 -76.05 -66.69
C LEU A 78 -90.74 -74.55 -66.58
N ASN A 79 -92.02 -74.16 -66.58
CA ASN A 79 -92.42 -72.77 -66.35
C ASN A 79 -92.05 -72.26 -64.95
N GLU A 80 -92.26 -73.09 -63.91
CA GLU A 80 -91.84 -72.75 -62.54
C GLU A 80 -90.33 -72.57 -62.46
N ARG A 81 -89.55 -73.48 -63.07
CA ARG A 81 -88.08 -73.37 -63.12
C ARG A 81 -87.60 -72.16 -63.92
N GLU A 82 -88.29 -71.81 -65.01
CA GLU A 82 -87.99 -70.59 -65.76
C GLU A 82 -88.23 -69.33 -64.94
N LEU A 83 -89.31 -69.31 -64.16
CA LEU A 83 -89.62 -68.21 -63.24
C LEU A 83 -88.56 -68.10 -62.13
N ASP A 84 -88.21 -69.21 -61.49
CA ASP A 84 -87.13 -69.27 -60.49
C ASP A 84 -85.80 -68.79 -61.07
N LEU A 85 -85.47 -69.18 -62.30
CA LEU A 85 -84.26 -68.74 -62.99
C LEU A 85 -84.29 -67.23 -63.24
N GLN A 86 -85.45 -66.66 -63.59
CA GLN A 86 -85.59 -65.21 -63.74
C GLN A 86 -85.39 -64.47 -62.42
N TYR A 87 -85.97 -64.97 -61.32
CA TYR A 87 -85.76 -64.40 -59.99
C TYR A 87 -84.28 -64.49 -59.58
N ALA A 88 -83.65 -65.65 -59.73
CA ALA A 88 -82.23 -65.83 -59.42
C ALA A 88 -81.33 -64.91 -60.27
N LYS A 89 -81.64 -64.71 -61.56
CA LYS A 89 -80.92 -63.73 -62.41
C LYS A 89 -81.11 -62.30 -61.90
N GLY A 90 -82.30 -61.95 -61.42
CA GLY A 90 -82.60 -60.66 -60.80
C GLY A 90 -81.78 -60.43 -59.53
N GLU A 91 -81.76 -61.41 -58.62
CA GLU A 91 -80.98 -61.37 -57.38
C GLU A 91 -79.47 -61.25 -57.67
N VAL A 92 -78.94 -62.04 -58.62
CA VAL A 92 -77.54 -61.95 -59.04
C VAL A 92 -77.20 -60.56 -59.59
N ALA A 93 -78.06 -60.00 -60.43
CA ALA A 93 -77.87 -58.65 -60.97
C ALA A 93 -77.91 -57.58 -59.87
N GLN A 94 -78.79 -57.74 -58.87
CA GLN A 94 -78.85 -56.84 -57.71
C GLN A 94 -77.58 -56.96 -56.86
N SER A 95 -77.17 -58.17 -56.47
CA SER A 95 -75.95 -58.39 -55.70
C SER A 95 -74.70 -57.88 -56.43
N GLN A 96 -74.63 -57.98 -57.76
CA GLN A 96 -73.55 -57.40 -58.55
C GLN A 96 -73.50 -55.87 -58.46
N ARG A 97 -74.66 -55.20 -58.54
CA ARG A 97 -74.76 -53.74 -58.40
C ARG A 97 -74.37 -53.28 -56.99
N GLU A 98 -74.85 -53.98 -55.96
CA GLU A 98 -74.49 -53.70 -54.56
C GLU A 98 -72.98 -53.88 -54.35
N LEU A 99 -72.40 -54.95 -54.89
CA LEU A 99 -70.96 -55.19 -54.82
C LEU A 99 -70.15 -54.11 -55.56
N GLU A 100 -70.62 -53.63 -56.71
CA GLU A 100 -69.98 -52.52 -57.43
C GLU A 100 -70.06 -51.21 -56.65
N LEU A 101 -71.20 -50.92 -56.01
CA LEU A 101 -71.37 -49.75 -55.15
C LEU A 101 -70.43 -49.80 -53.95
N VAL A 102 -70.35 -50.94 -53.26
CA VAL A 102 -69.44 -51.15 -52.13
C VAL A 102 -67.98 -51.00 -52.58
N LYS A 103 -67.60 -51.56 -53.74
CA LYS A 103 -66.26 -51.35 -54.31
C LYS A 103 -65.96 -49.86 -54.55
N LYS A 104 -66.91 -49.11 -55.12
CA LYS A 104 -66.75 -47.66 -55.35
C LYS A 104 -66.59 -46.88 -54.04
N GLN A 105 -67.25 -47.31 -52.96
CA GLN A 105 -67.11 -46.70 -51.63
C GLN A 105 -65.81 -47.10 -50.90
N LEU A 106 -65.26 -48.28 -51.20
CA LEU A 106 -64.01 -48.76 -50.61
C LEU A 106 -62.80 -47.93 -51.09
N VAL A 107 -62.75 -47.56 -52.37
CA VAL A 107 -61.63 -46.80 -52.97
C VAL A 107 -61.27 -45.50 -52.22
N PRO A 108 -62.20 -44.57 -51.95
CA PRO A 108 -61.86 -43.35 -51.21
C PRO A 108 -61.46 -43.65 -49.77
N THR A 109 -62.00 -44.71 -49.16
CA THR A 109 -61.64 -45.13 -47.81
C THR A 109 -60.21 -45.66 -47.77
N GLN A 110 -59.83 -46.47 -48.76
CA GLN A 110 -58.47 -46.98 -48.89
C GLN A 110 -57.45 -45.85 -49.11
N LYS A 111 -57.77 -44.86 -49.96
CA LYS A 111 -56.93 -43.66 -50.14
C LYS A 111 -56.73 -42.89 -48.83
N LYS A 112 -57.80 -42.67 -48.05
CA LYS A 112 -57.70 -42.02 -46.73
C LYS A 112 -56.83 -42.81 -45.75
N ILE A 113 -56.87 -44.14 -45.82
CA ILE A 113 -56.02 -45.00 -45.00
C ILE A 113 -54.55 -44.86 -45.43
N GLU A 114 -54.26 -44.85 -46.73
CA GLU A 114 -52.91 -44.65 -47.27
C GLU A 114 -52.35 -43.28 -46.85
N GLU A 115 -53.12 -42.20 -47.01
CA GLU A 115 -52.76 -40.84 -46.54
C GLU A 115 -52.53 -40.80 -45.01
N ALA A 116 -53.35 -41.51 -44.23
CA ALA A 116 -53.18 -41.62 -42.78
C ALA A 116 -51.87 -42.36 -42.42
N TYR A 117 -51.49 -43.38 -43.18
CA TYR A 117 -50.22 -44.09 -42.98
C TYR A 117 -49.01 -43.22 -43.33
N GLU A 118 -49.09 -42.46 -44.43
CA GLU A 118 -48.03 -41.51 -44.81
C GLU A 118 -47.85 -40.42 -43.75
N THR A 119 -48.95 -39.80 -43.30
CA THR A 119 -48.90 -38.76 -42.26
C THR A 119 -48.39 -39.31 -40.93
N MET A 120 -48.78 -40.53 -40.54
CA MET A 120 -48.25 -41.20 -39.36
C MET A 120 -46.76 -41.52 -39.50
N GLY A 121 -46.29 -41.89 -40.70
CA GLY A 121 -44.88 -42.08 -41.00
C GLY A 121 -44.07 -40.79 -40.81
N ASN A 122 -44.55 -39.68 -41.37
CA ASN A 122 -43.92 -38.37 -41.22
C ASN A 122 -43.86 -37.93 -39.75
N LEU A 123 -44.98 -38.05 -39.02
CA LEU A 123 -45.02 -37.72 -37.59
C LEU A 123 -44.05 -38.56 -36.75
N ARG A 124 -43.84 -39.83 -37.11
CA ARG A 124 -42.88 -40.69 -36.42
C ARG A 124 -41.43 -40.24 -36.66
N THR A 125 -41.12 -39.81 -37.88
CA THR A 125 -39.82 -39.23 -38.21
C THR A 125 -39.60 -37.93 -37.45
N ASP A 126 -40.57 -37.00 -37.49
CA ASP A 126 -40.50 -35.73 -36.77
C ASP A 126 -40.31 -35.93 -35.25
N LEU A 127 -41.02 -36.92 -34.68
CA LEU A 127 -40.88 -37.28 -33.26
C LEU A 127 -39.47 -37.78 -32.93
N ALA A 128 -38.88 -38.60 -33.80
CA ALA A 128 -37.52 -39.10 -33.63
C ALA A 128 -36.49 -37.95 -33.73
N GLU A 129 -36.65 -37.06 -34.70
CA GLU A 129 -35.81 -35.86 -34.85
C GLU A 129 -35.90 -34.95 -33.63
N LYS A 130 -37.12 -34.65 -33.16
CA LYS A 130 -37.33 -33.83 -31.96
C LYS A 130 -36.81 -34.49 -30.70
N SER A 131 -36.93 -35.81 -30.57
CA SER A 131 -36.35 -36.56 -29.46
C SER A 131 -34.82 -36.46 -29.46
N SER A 132 -34.18 -36.59 -30.62
CA SER A 132 -32.73 -36.41 -30.77
C SER A 132 -32.29 -34.98 -30.45
N GLU A 133 -33.02 -33.97 -30.94
CA GLU A 133 -32.74 -32.56 -30.64
C GLU A 133 -32.82 -32.28 -29.14
N LEU A 134 -33.80 -32.87 -28.46
CA LEU A 134 -33.99 -32.75 -27.01
C LEU A 134 -32.83 -33.40 -26.25
N MET A 135 -32.37 -34.58 -26.66
CA MET A 135 -31.19 -35.22 -26.05
C MET A 135 -29.94 -34.33 -26.13
N LEU A 136 -29.65 -33.76 -27.30
CA LEU A 136 -28.52 -32.84 -27.48
C LEU A 136 -28.66 -31.58 -26.62
N LYS A 137 -29.87 -31.01 -26.53
CA LYS A 137 -30.14 -29.87 -25.65
C LYS A 137 -29.94 -30.22 -24.17
N ASN A 138 -30.36 -31.40 -23.74
CA ASN A 138 -30.15 -31.86 -22.36
C ASN A 138 -28.66 -32.04 -22.03
N GLU A 139 -27.87 -32.58 -22.96
CA GLU A 139 -26.42 -32.66 -22.78
C GLU A 139 -25.77 -31.27 -22.69
N ALA A 140 -26.18 -30.33 -23.55
CA ALA A 140 -25.70 -28.96 -23.50
C ALA A 140 -26.05 -28.28 -22.16
N VAL A 141 -27.28 -28.47 -21.65
CA VAL A 141 -27.71 -27.97 -20.34
C VAL A 141 -26.88 -28.58 -19.22
N LYS A 142 -26.60 -29.89 -19.26
CA LYS A 142 -25.75 -30.56 -18.26
C LYS A 142 -24.33 -29.98 -18.26
N ASN A 143 -23.75 -29.74 -19.44
CA ASN A 143 -22.43 -29.15 -19.58
C ASN A 143 -22.39 -27.71 -19.04
N LEU A 144 -23.41 -26.90 -19.34
CA LEU A 144 -23.54 -25.55 -18.80
C LEU A 144 -23.69 -25.56 -17.27
N ASN A 145 -24.45 -26.50 -16.72
CA ASN A 145 -24.63 -26.63 -15.28
C ASN A 145 -23.32 -27.00 -14.56
N ASN A 146 -22.53 -27.91 -15.14
CA ASN A 146 -21.19 -28.22 -14.63
C ASN A 146 -20.28 -26.98 -14.63
N LYS A 147 -20.30 -26.21 -15.73
CA LYS A 147 -19.51 -24.97 -15.83
C LYS A 147 -19.95 -23.91 -14.83
N ILE A 148 -21.25 -23.82 -14.54
CA ILE A 148 -21.79 -22.93 -13.49
C ILE A 148 -21.25 -23.37 -12.11
N GLN A 149 -21.24 -24.66 -11.80
CA GLN A 149 -20.71 -25.16 -10.53
C GLN A 149 -19.21 -24.88 -10.38
N GLU A 150 -18.42 -25.06 -11.45
CA GLU A 150 -17.00 -24.72 -11.47
C GLU A 150 -16.78 -23.21 -11.23
N LEU A 151 -17.56 -22.35 -11.89
CA LEU A 151 -17.48 -20.90 -11.71
C LEU A 151 -17.90 -20.47 -10.30
N GLN A 152 -18.91 -21.12 -9.71
CA GLN A 152 -19.29 -20.89 -8.31
C GLN A 152 -18.16 -21.26 -7.36
N ALA A 153 -17.57 -22.44 -7.50
CA ALA A 153 -16.44 -22.87 -6.69
C ALA A 153 -15.22 -21.94 -6.83
N PHE A 154 -14.95 -21.45 -8.05
CA PHE A 154 -13.90 -20.46 -8.27
C PHE A 154 -14.22 -19.12 -7.60
N THR A 155 -15.46 -18.66 -7.71
CA THR A 155 -15.92 -17.41 -7.08
C THR A 155 -15.80 -17.47 -5.55
N ASP A 156 -16.14 -18.60 -4.95
CA ASP A 156 -16.04 -18.79 -3.49
C ASP A 156 -14.58 -18.78 -3.02
N LYS A 157 -13.68 -19.48 -3.73
CA LYS A 157 -12.24 -19.42 -3.46
C LYS A 157 -11.68 -18.00 -3.59
N PHE A 158 -12.08 -17.29 -4.64
CA PHE A 158 -11.64 -15.91 -4.86
C PHE A 158 -12.12 -14.96 -3.74
N LYS A 159 -13.37 -15.12 -3.27
CA LYS A 159 -13.88 -14.38 -2.11
C LYS A 159 -13.09 -14.69 -0.84
N GLU A 160 -12.78 -15.96 -0.58
CA GLU A 160 -11.95 -16.35 0.57
C GLU A 160 -10.54 -15.72 0.51
N GLU A 161 -9.90 -15.74 -0.65
CA GLU A 161 -8.60 -15.08 -0.85
C GLU A 161 -8.67 -13.56 -0.65
N GLN A 162 -9.72 -12.92 -1.17
CA GLN A 162 -9.96 -11.50 -0.97
C GLN A 162 -10.12 -11.16 0.51
N VAL A 163 -10.91 -11.94 1.25
CA VAL A 163 -11.08 -11.76 2.70
C VAL A 163 -9.74 -11.90 3.43
N LYS A 164 -8.97 -12.96 3.13
CA LYS A 164 -7.64 -13.16 3.72
C LYS A 164 -6.71 -11.98 3.46
N LEU A 165 -6.67 -11.46 2.23
CA LEU A 165 -5.82 -10.34 1.86
C LEU A 165 -6.24 -9.05 2.59
N ILE A 166 -7.55 -8.80 2.69
CA ILE A 166 -8.09 -7.65 3.45
C ILE A 166 -7.68 -7.76 4.92
N THR A 167 -7.86 -8.91 5.57
CA THR A 167 -7.49 -9.09 6.97
C THR A 167 -5.98 -8.92 7.20
N GLN A 168 -5.14 -9.42 6.28
CA GLN A 168 -3.69 -9.22 6.33
C GLN A 168 -3.31 -7.73 6.18
N LEU A 169 -3.91 -7.01 5.23
CA LEU A 169 -3.66 -5.58 5.05
C LEU A 169 -4.12 -4.76 6.25
N GLU A 170 -5.29 -5.05 6.81
CA GLU A 170 -5.81 -4.37 8.00
C GLU A 170 -4.91 -4.59 9.22
N SER A 171 -4.48 -5.83 9.45
CA SER A 171 -3.57 -6.15 10.56
C SER A 171 -2.22 -5.45 10.41
N LYS A 172 -1.61 -5.48 9.21
CA LYS A 172 -0.35 -4.79 8.92
C LYS A 172 -0.49 -3.28 9.11
N ARG A 173 -1.52 -2.68 8.53
CA ARG A 173 -1.81 -1.24 8.69
C ARG A 173 -2.01 -0.86 10.15
N ARG A 174 -2.69 -1.70 10.93
CA ARG A 174 -2.91 -1.46 12.37
C ARG A 174 -1.60 -1.47 13.15
N ILE A 175 -0.71 -2.42 12.88
CA ILE A 175 0.62 -2.49 13.51
C ILE A 175 1.46 -1.27 13.14
N GLU A 176 1.58 -0.97 11.85
CA GLU A 176 2.34 0.20 11.37
C GLU A 176 1.80 1.51 11.98
N SER A 177 0.47 1.67 12.08
CA SER A 177 -0.14 2.84 12.69
C SER A 177 0.15 2.94 14.19
N GLN A 178 0.24 1.81 14.91
CA GLN A 178 0.60 1.80 16.33
C GLN A 178 2.08 2.15 16.52
N GLU A 179 2.97 1.59 15.71
CA GLU A 179 4.40 1.91 15.73
C GLU A 179 4.67 3.37 15.40
N LEU A 180 4.02 3.92 14.38
CA LEU A 180 4.13 5.34 14.04
C LEU A 180 3.62 6.22 15.18
N LYS A 181 2.51 5.86 15.81
CA LYS A 181 1.98 6.60 16.96
C LYS A 181 2.94 6.56 18.16
N ALA A 182 3.60 5.42 18.39
CA ALA A 182 4.63 5.31 19.43
C ALA A 182 5.83 6.21 19.12
N LYS A 183 6.35 6.19 17.87
CA LYS A 183 7.46 7.07 17.45
C LYS A 183 7.11 8.55 17.54
N VAL A 184 5.88 8.94 17.23
CA VAL A 184 5.42 10.32 17.43
C VAL A 184 5.45 10.68 18.91
N GLY A 185 4.98 9.79 19.80
CA GLY A 185 5.05 10.01 21.24
C GLY A 185 6.48 10.14 21.78
N GLU A 186 7.42 9.33 21.27
CA GLU A 186 8.84 9.44 21.61
C GLU A 186 9.45 10.77 21.14
N LEU A 187 9.14 11.20 19.90
CA LEU A 187 9.59 12.48 19.38
C LEU A 187 9.01 13.67 20.16
N ASP A 188 7.73 13.61 20.52
CA ASP A 188 7.09 14.64 21.34
C ASP A 188 7.76 14.75 22.73
N ALA A 189 8.07 13.61 23.35
CA ALA A 189 8.81 13.58 24.62
C ALA A 189 10.22 14.17 24.47
N ALA A 190 10.96 13.79 23.43
CA ALA A 190 12.30 14.33 23.17
C ALA A 190 12.28 15.84 22.88
N ILE A 191 11.26 16.34 22.17
CA ILE A 191 11.07 17.77 21.95
C ILE A 191 10.76 18.50 23.27
N LEU A 192 9.93 17.90 24.14
CA LEU A 192 9.62 18.48 25.44
C LEU A 192 10.87 18.58 26.31
N ASP A 193 11.66 17.50 26.40
CA ASP A 193 12.91 17.45 27.15
C ASP A 193 13.92 18.47 26.61
N SER A 194 14.06 18.56 25.28
CA SER A 194 14.93 19.56 24.65
C SER A 194 14.47 20.99 24.95
N LYS A 195 13.16 21.26 24.98
CA LYS A 195 12.63 22.58 25.34
C LYS A 195 12.90 22.91 26.79
N LEU A 196 12.70 21.96 27.71
CA LEU A 196 12.99 22.13 29.13
C LEU A 196 14.48 22.43 29.34
N ALA A 197 15.36 21.62 28.76
CA ALA A 197 16.81 21.85 28.82
C ALA A 197 17.23 23.21 28.21
N SER A 198 16.57 23.65 27.13
CA SER A 198 16.79 24.99 26.57
C SER A 198 16.34 26.09 27.51
N THR A 199 15.16 25.95 28.14
CA THR A 199 14.66 26.95 29.10
C THR A 199 15.51 27.03 30.36
N GLU A 200 16.05 25.90 30.83
CA GLU A 200 17.01 25.86 31.93
C GLU A 200 18.30 26.61 31.56
N LYS A 201 18.88 26.30 30.38
CA LYS A 201 20.06 27.02 29.87
C LYS A 201 19.81 28.52 29.69
N ASP A 202 18.65 28.92 29.17
CA ASP A 202 18.28 30.33 29.04
C ASP A 202 18.21 31.02 30.40
N SER A 203 17.71 30.33 31.43
CA SER A 203 17.73 30.83 32.81
C SER A 203 19.15 30.96 33.35
N GLU A 204 20.00 29.95 33.15
CA GLU A 204 21.41 30.00 33.55
C GLU A 204 22.17 31.13 32.87
N VAL A 205 21.92 31.36 31.56
CA VAL A 205 22.52 32.45 30.80
C VAL A 205 22.07 33.81 31.35
N LYS A 206 20.78 33.97 31.69
CA LYS A 206 20.28 35.20 32.33
C LYS A 206 20.94 35.43 33.69
N ASP A 207 21.03 34.40 34.52
CA ASP A 207 21.68 34.47 35.83
C ASP A 207 23.17 34.81 35.70
N MET A 208 23.87 34.19 34.74
CA MET A 208 25.26 34.51 34.42
C MET A 208 25.41 35.94 33.91
N ALA A 209 24.51 36.42 33.05
CA ALA A 209 24.52 37.80 32.56
C ALA A 209 24.36 38.79 33.72
N VAL A 210 23.42 38.56 34.65
CA VAL A 210 23.25 39.39 35.85
C VAL A 210 24.50 39.37 36.73
N ARG A 211 25.13 38.20 36.93
CA ARG A 211 26.40 38.10 37.68
C ARG A 211 27.52 38.87 36.98
N PHE A 212 27.59 38.80 35.66
CA PHE A 212 28.61 39.51 34.87
C PHE A 212 28.40 41.03 34.94
N GLU A 213 27.16 41.51 34.81
CA GLU A 213 26.80 42.93 34.96
C GLU A 213 27.20 43.44 36.36
N ASN A 214 26.88 42.68 37.42
CA ASN A 214 27.27 43.00 38.79
C ASN A 214 28.79 43.04 38.95
N MET A 215 29.52 42.10 38.34
CA MET A 215 30.97 42.05 38.39
C MET A 215 31.59 43.24 37.65
N LYS A 216 31.04 43.58 36.48
CA LYS A 216 31.44 44.75 35.69
C LYS A 216 31.24 46.04 36.48
N SER A 217 30.09 46.21 37.13
CA SER A 217 29.82 47.37 38.00
C SER A 217 30.84 47.47 39.15
N LYS A 218 31.18 46.34 39.80
CA LYS A 218 32.26 46.31 40.82
C LYS A 218 33.63 46.66 40.25
N PHE A 219 33.94 46.22 39.04
CA PHE A 219 35.18 46.59 38.37
C PHE A 219 35.23 48.09 38.03
N GLU A 220 34.13 48.66 37.53
CA GLU A 220 34.02 50.10 37.29
C GLU A 220 34.19 50.91 38.60
N GLU A 221 33.59 50.44 39.70
CA GLU A 221 33.77 51.06 41.02
C GLU A 221 35.23 50.98 41.51
N LEU A 222 35.89 49.83 41.33
CA LEU A 222 37.31 49.66 41.66
C LEU A 222 38.20 50.55 40.79
N ILE A 223 37.93 50.64 39.49
CA ILE A 223 38.65 51.54 38.58
C ILE A 223 38.49 52.99 39.05
N GLY A 224 37.27 53.39 39.44
CA GLY A 224 37.01 54.71 40.03
C GLY A 224 37.83 54.95 41.30
N LYS A 225 37.81 54.02 42.25
CA LYS A 225 38.62 54.09 43.49
C LYS A 225 40.12 54.14 43.21
N VAL A 226 40.61 53.37 42.25
CA VAL A 226 42.02 53.41 41.83
C VAL A 226 42.35 54.77 41.23
N GLY A 227 41.46 55.35 40.41
CA GLY A 227 41.58 56.71 39.90
C GLY A 227 41.70 57.74 41.02
N GLU A 228 40.75 57.73 41.97
CA GLU A 228 40.77 58.62 43.13
C GLU A 228 42.03 58.47 43.99
N LEU A 229 42.48 57.23 44.22
CA LEU A 229 43.72 56.97 44.95
C LEU A 229 44.94 57.49 44.19
N ASN A 230 44.95 57.37 42.87
CA ASN A 230 46.05 57.86 42.04
C ASN A 230 46.10 59.39 42.02
N ASP A 231 44.94 60.06 41.96
CA ASP A 231 44.84 61.51 42.08
C ASP A 231 45.31 62.00 43.46
N LYS A 232 44.90 61.30 44.54
CA LYS A 232 45.40 61.58 45.89
C LYS A 232 46.90 61.37 46.00
N ASN A 233 47.43 60.30 45.39
CA ASN A 233 48.87 60.02 45.38
C ASN A 233 49.64 61.08 44.58
N ARG A 234 49.08 61.56 43.48
CA ARG A 234 49.64 62.68 42.72
C ARG A 234 49.64 63.96 43.54
N ALA A 235 48.53 64.32 44.18
CA ALA A 235 48.46 65.48 45.05
C ALA A 235 49.45 65.38 46.22
N ALA A 236 49.55 64.21 46.87
CA ALA A 236 50.54 63.97 47.91
C ALA A 236 51.98 64.07 47.39
N ASN A 237 52.28 63.56 46.20
CA ASN A 237 53.59 63.71 45.57
C ASN A 237 53.90 65.17 45.21
N GLU A 238 52.92 65.94 44.77
CA GLU A 238 53.05 67.38 44.54
C GLU A 238 53.32 68.13 45.85
N GLU A 239 52.64 67.78 46.94
CA GLU A 239 52.92 68.30 48.29
C GLU A 239 54.33 67.92 48.75
N VAL A 240 54.75 66.67 48.57
CA VAL A 240 56.11 66.21 48.88
C VAL A 240 57.14 66.99 48.05
N SER A 241 56.89 67.23 46.77
CA SER A 241 57.76 68.03 45.92
C SER A 241 57.89 69.47 46.43
N GLN A 242 56.77 70.10 46.81
CA GLN A 242 56.76 71.45 47.38
C GLN A 242 57.49 71.50 48.73
N LEU A 243 57.31 70.48 49.57
CA LEU A 243 58.02 70.37 50.84
C LEU A 243 59.52 70.18 50.63
N ASN A 244 59.93 69.34 49.68
CA ASN A 244 61.34 69.17 49.32
C ASN A 244 61.97 70.45 48.78
N GLU A 245 61.26 71.23 47.95
CA GLU A 245 61.73 72.55 47.51
C GLU A 245 61.93 73.51 48.69
N LYS A 246 60.98 73.53 49.64
CA LYS A 246 61.12 74.34 50.86
C LYS A 246 62.29 73.88 51.71
N LEU A 247 62.48 72.56 51.84
CA LEU A 247 63.58 71.98 52.60
C LEU A 247 64.92 72.38 51.98
N SER A 248 65.06 72.30 50.66
CA SER A 248 66.25 72.71 49.94
C SER A 248 66.56 74.21 50.12
N ARG A 249 65.54 75.08 50.13
CA ARG A 249 65.74 76.51 50.43
C ARG A 249 66.22 76.76 51.86
N ILE A 250 65.65 76.04 52.84
CA ILE A 250 66.08 76.13 54.24
C ILE A 250 67.52 75.62 54.39
N GLU A 251 67.89 74.54 53.71
CA GLU A 251 69.26 74.02 53.70
C GLU A 251 70.24 75.05 53.12
N GLU A 252 69.89 75.72 52.02
CA GLU A 252 70.69 76.82 51.46
C GLU A 252 70.81 78.02 52.42
N GLU A 253 69.74 78.39 53.11
CA GLU A 253 69.74 79.47 54.11
C GLU A 253 70.61 79.11 55.32
N HIS A 254 70.44 77.92 55.88
CA HIS A 254 71.26 77.41 56.98
C HIS A 254 72.73 77.32 56.59
N GLN A 255 73.05 76.90 55.36
CA GLN A 255 74.43 76.85 54.88
C GLN A 255 75.04 78.26 54.79
N LYS A 256 74.29 79.26 54.31
CA LYS A 256 74.74 80.67 54.30
C LYS A 256 74.97 81.21 55.71
N GLU A 257 74.08 80.89 56.65
CA GLU A 257 74.25 81.27 58.05
C GLU A 257 75.49 80.60 58.67
N LEU A 258 75.72 79.32 58.37
CA LEU A 258 76.90 78.58 58.81
C LEU A 258 78.19 79.20 58.26
N ASP A 259 78.21 79.57 56.98
CA ASP A 259 79.35 80.22 56.33
C ASP A 259 79.62 81.61 56.94
N GLN A 260 78.58 82.38 57.24
CA GLN A 260 78.71 83.65 57.97
C GLN A 260 79.24 83.45 59.39
N ALA A 261 78.74 82.47 60.13
CA ALA A 261 79.23 82.17 61.47
C ALA A 261 80.71 81.72 61.44
N ASN A 262 81.08 80.89 60.47
CA ASN A 262 82.47 80.46 60.27
C ASN A 262 83.40 81.62 59.93
N SER A 263 82.96 82.58 59.10
CA SER A 263 83.76 83.79 58.82
C SER A 263 84.02 84.62 60.09
N LYS A 264 83.02 84.79 60.95
CA LYS A 264 83.16 85.49 62.24
C LYS A 264 84.06 84.73 63.21
N VAL A 265 84.01 83.40 63.23
CA VAL A 265 84.92 82.58 64.05
C VAL A 265 86.37 82.74 63.58
N VAL A 266 86.62 82.83 62.27
CA VAL A 266 87.96 83.11 61.73
C VAL A 266 88.45 84.50 62.17
N GLU A 267 87.59 85.52 62.09
CA GLU A 267 87.93 86.87 62.57
C GLU A 267 88.26 86.91 64.07
N ILE A 268 87.48 86.23 64.92
CA ILE A 268 87.74 86.16 66.37
C ILE A 268 89.06 85.42 66.66
N LYS A 269 89.35 84.33 65.94
CA LYS A 269 90.61 83.60 66.09
C LYS A 269 91.82 84.44 65.71
N GLN A 270 91.71 85.25 64.65
CA GLN A 270 92.77 86.16 64.24
C GLN A 270 92.99 87.27 65.28
N PHE A 271 91.91 87.85 65.79
CA PHE A 271 91.96 88.87 66.85
C PHE A 271 92.60 88.35 68.15
N GLN A 272 92.32 87.10 68.54
CA GLN A 272 92.96 86.48 69.70
C GLN A 272 94.46 86.27 69.48
N LYS A 273 94.87 85.82 68.29
CA LYS A 273 96.28 85.56 67.98
C LYS A 273 97.12 86.84 68.03
N ASP A 274 96.60 87.94 67.49
CA ASP A 274 97.32 89.22 67.41
C ASP A 274 97.47 89.93 68.78
N ASN A 275 96.69 89.54 69.80
CA ASN A 275 96.63 90.24 71.08
C ASN A 275 97.06 89.39 72.29
N ILE A 276 97.35 88.10 72.12
CA ILE A 276 97.80 87.19 73.21
C ILE A 276 99.05 87.72 73.92
N HIS A 277 100.02 88.26 73.18
CA HIS A 277 101.29 88.75 73.74
C HIS A 277 101.12 90.02 74.57
N LYS A 278 100.23 90.94 74.14
CA LYS A 278 99.87 92.15 74.90
C LYS A 278 99.11 91.81 76.19
N ILE A 279 98.24 90.80 76.14
CA ILE A 279 97.48 90.34 77.31
C ILE A 279 98.41 89.67 78.34
N GLN A 280 99.38 88.87 77.91
CA GLN A 280 100.35 88.22 78.82
C GLN A 280 101.30 89.21 79.49
N TYR A 281 101.76 90.25 78.79
CA TYR A 281 102.60 91.32 79.38
C TYR A 281 101.85 92.12 80.46
N PHE A 282 100.61 92.55 80.18
CA PHE A 282 99.77 93.26 81.14
C PHE A 282 99.40 92.40 82.37
N THR A 283 99.23 91.10 82.19
CA THR A 283 98.89 90.20 83.30
C THR A 283 100.05 90.07 84.30
N LYS A 284 101.30 90.13 83.83
CA LYS A 284 102.51 90.08 84.68
C LYS A 284 102.81 91.42 85.39
N LEU A 285 102.43 92.56 84.79
CA LEU A 285 102.58 93.90 85.38
C LEU A 285 101.53 94.24 86.46
N LYS A 286 100.36 93.62 86.41
CA LYS A 286 99.24 93.89 87.32
C LYS A 286 99.58 93.78 88.83
N PRO A 287 100.27 92.73 89.32
CA PRO A 287 100.62 92.64 90.74
C PRO A 287 101.70 93.65 91.20
N LEU A 288 102.37 94.35 90.28
CA LEU A 288 103.40 95.35 90.60
C LEU A 288 102.85 96.75 90.73
N MET A 289 101.86 97.11 89.91
CA MET A 289 101.15 98.40 90.03
C MET A 289 100.45 98.57 91.38
N GLU A 290 100.10 97.48 92.05
CA GLU A 290 99.45 97.50 93.37
C GLU A 290 100.42 97.83 94.53
N ARG A 291 101.74 97.83 94.28
CA ARG A 291 102.76 98.16 95.29
C ARG A 291 103.70 99.25 94.76
N GLU A 292 103.31 100.50 95.01
CA GLU A 292 104.02 101.72 94.56
C GLU A 292 105.56 101.70 94.75
N PRO A 293 106.13 101.19 95.86
CA PRO A 293 107.59 101.16 96.04
C PRO A 293 108.31 100.19 95.09
N LEU A 294 107.68 99.07 94.74
CA LEU A 294 108.22 98.05 93.84
C LEU A 294 108.13 98.48 92.38
N PHE A 295 107.02 99.12 92.01
CA PHE A 295 106.83 99.66 90.67
C PHE A 295 107.83 100.78 90.36
N LYS A 296 108.06 101.70 91.32
CA LYS A 296 109.11 102.73 91.18
C LYS A 296 110.50 102.11 91.07
N ALA A 297 110.80 101.06 91.83
CA ALA A 297 112.07 100.34 91.72
C ALA A 297 112.25 99.72 90.33
N PHE A 298 111.21 99.08 89.78
CA PHE A 298 111.23 98.50 88.44
C PHE A 298 111.42 99.56 87.34
N LEU A 299 110.65 100.66 87.37
CA LEU A 299 110.76 101.76 86.41
C LEU A 299 112.15 102.40 86.41
N ILE A 300 112.75 102.61 87.58
CA ILE A 300 114.12 103.14 87.67
C ILE A 300 115.14 102.17 87.06
N ILE A 301 114.94 100.85 87.23
CA ILE A 301 115.83 99.84 86.63
C ILE A 301 115.65 99.80 85.11
N ASP A 302 114.42 99.91 84.60
CA ASP A 302 114.09 99.93 83.17
C ASP A 302 114.66 101.19 82.48
N GLU A 303 114.48 102.38 83.06
CA GLU A 303 114.97 103.63 82.46
C GLU A 303 116.49 103.79 82.51
N VAL A 304 117.18 103.20 83.50
CA VAL A 304 118.63 103.37 83.69
C VAL A 304 119.44 102.20 83.09
N GLY A 305 118.78 101.10 82.68
CA GLY A 305 119.38 100.01 81.91
C GLY A 305 120.43 99.17 82.64
N GLY A 306 120.63 99.37 83.94
CA GLY A 306 121.60 98.63 84.75
C GLY A 306 122.12 99.41 85.95
N ILE A 307 121.52 99.22 87.12
CA ILE A 307 121.83 99.99 88.35
C ILE A 307 122.39 99.09 89.46
N SER A 308 123.33 99.62 90.26
CA SER A 308 123.87 98.92 91.43
C SER A 308 122.88 99.01 92.61
N ILE A 309 122.93 98.06 93.55
CA ILE A 309 122.04 98.06 94.73
C ILE A 309 122.20 99.34 95.57
N ASP A 310 123.41 99.88 95.68
CA ASP A 310 123.68 101.11 96.44
C ASP A 310 123.17 102.37 95.72
N ASP A 311 123.21 102.38 94.38
CA ASP A 311 122.65 103.49 93.59
C ASP A 311 121.12 103.44 93.55
N LEU A 312 120.54 102.24 93.44
CA LEU A 312 119.09 102.03 93.53
C LEU A 312 118.56 102.42 94.92
N ARG A 313 119.35 102.17 95.97
CA ARG A 313 119.06 102.64 97.32
C ARG A 313 119.03 104.16 97.40
N ASN A 314 120.00 104.84 96.82
CA ASN A 314 120.04 106.30 96.80
C ASN A 314 118.87 106.89 95.99
N ALA A 315 118.49 106.25 94.88
CA ALA A 315 117.36 106.68 94.05
C ALA A 315 115.98 106.47 94.71
N LEU A 316 115.81 105.37 95.47
CA LEU A 316 114.56 105.05 96.19
C LEU A 316 114.49 105.67 97.60
N GLY A 317 115.57 106.29 98.09
CA GLY A 317 115.65 106.90 99.43
C GLY A 317 115.37 105.93 100.58
N SER A 318 115.49 104.63 100.35
CA SER A 318 115.04 103.57 101.25
C SER A 318 116.21 102.77 101.82
N PRO A 319 116.11 102.17 103.03
CA PRO A 319 117.19 101.37 103.61
C PRO A 319 117.60 100.18 102.72
N THR A 320 118.90 99.86 102.65
CA THR A 320 119.47 98.81 101.76
C THR A 320 118.76 97.46 101.87
N VAL A 321 118.27 97.10 103.06
CA VAL A 321 117.57 95.82 103.31
C VAL A 321 116.22 95.77 102.58
N LEU A 322 115.49 96.90 102.54
CA LEU A 322 114.21 97.01 101.84
C LEU A 322 114.40 96.96 100.32
N VAL A 323 115.43 97.66 99.82
CA VAL A 323 115.78 97.68 98.39
C VAL A 323 116.17 96.27 97.93
N ARG A 324 116.98 95.56 98.72
CA ARG A 324 117.35 94.17 98.41
C ARG A 324 116.13 93.23 98.41
N LYS A 325 115.15 93.47 99.28
CA LYS A 325 113.87 92.73 99.28
C LYS A 325 113.01 93.06 98.05
N PHE A 326 113.03 94.31 97.58
CA PHE A 326 112.32 94.71 96.36
C PHE A 326 112.95 94.09 95.12
N VAL A 327 114.28 94.10 95.01
CA VAL A 327 115.00 93.44 93.90
C VAL A 327 114.70 91.95 93.89
N HIS A 328 114.74 91.27 95.04
CA HIS A 328 114.45 89.84 95.10
C HIS A 328 112.99 89.51 94.79
N GLN A 329 112.05 90.43 95.05
CA GLN A 329 110.65 90.28 94.64
C GLN A 329 110.47 90.51 93.13
N LEU A 330 111.21 91.44 92.53
CA LEU A 330 111.22 91.67 91.09
C LEU A 330 111.86 90.51 90.32
N GLU A 331 112.91 89.91 90.89
CA GLU A 331 113.57 88.70 90.39
C GLU A 331 112.67 87.46 90.53
N ALA A 332 111.94 87.31 91.65
CA ALA A 332 110.96 86.23 91.81
C ALA A 332 109.76 86.32 90.85
N ILE A 333 109.45 87.52 90.35
CA ILE A 333 108.42 87.74 89.33
C ILE A 333 109.00 87.57 87.91
N GLY A 334 110.33 87.41 87.78
CA GLY A 334 111.02 87.14 86.53
C GLY A 334 111.07 88.35 85.58
N LEU A 335 111.10 89.56 86.13
CA LEU A 335 111.16 90.80 85.35
C LEU A 335 112.55 91.43 85.31
N VAL A 336 113.42 91.03 86.23
CA VAL A 336 114.71 91.64 86.44
C VAL A 336 115.70 90.55 86.85
N GLU A 337 116.92 90.61 86.32
CA GLU A 337 118.00 89.66 86.63
C GLU A 337 119.24 90.42 87.12
N THR A 338 119.97 89.80 88.05
CA THR A 338 121.23 90.34 88.57
C THR A 338 122.39 89.77 87.76
N ASN A 339 123.02 90.58 86.92
CA ASN A 339 124.16 90.15 86.09
C ASN A 339 125.42 89.95 86.98
N ASP A 340 126.35 89.10 86.55
CA ASP A 340 127.56 88.67 87.29
C ASP A 340 128.44 89.84 87.79
N ALA A 341 128.27 91.03 87.22
CA ALA A 341 128.92 92.27 87.63
C ALA A 341 128.25 92.98 88.84
N GLY A 342 127.23 92.39 89.46
CA GLY A 342 126.52 92.95 90.61
C GLY A 342 125.55 94.10 90.28
N LYS A 343 125.15 94.23 89.01
CA LYS A 343 124.16 95.20 88.51
C LYS A 343 122.84 94.52 88.16
N ILE A 344 121.74 95.22 88.38
CA ILE A 344 120.37 94.73 88.21
C ILE A 344 119.82 95.25 86.87
N ILE A 345 119.33 94.38 85.99
CA ILE A 345 118.92 94.69 84.60
C ILE A 345 117.54 94.07 84.29
N VAL A 346 116.70 94.77 83.52
CA VAL A 346 115.40 94.25 83.04
C VAL A 346 115.60 93.25 81.90
N ILE A 347 114.80 92.18 81.88
CA ILE A 347 114.82 91.16 80.82
C ILE A 347 114.01 91.68 79.61
N GLU A 348 114.68 91.97 78.48
CA GLU A 348 114.01 92.26 77.21
C GLU A 348 113.39 90.96 76.65
N LEU A 349 112.10 91.00 76.28
CA LEU A 349 111.41 89.86 75.66
C LEU A 349 111.33 90.07 74.14
N GLU A 350 111.99 89.19 73.40
CA GLU A 350 111.85 89.09 71.94
C GLU A 350 110.44 88.66 71.53
N THR A 351 109.94 89.31 70.49
CA THR A 351 108.68 89.01 69.79
C THR A 351 108.90 87.93 68.72
N GLU A 352 108.11 86.86 68.74
CA GLU A 352 107.79 86.07 67.53
C GLU A 352 106.34 86.27 67.12
#